data_AF-A0A7Y5VYT0-F1
#
_entry.id   AF-A0A7Y5VYT0-F1
#
_cell.length_a   1.000
_cell.length_b   1.000
_cell.length_c   1.000
_cell.angle_alpha   90.00
_cell.angle_beta   90.00
_cell.angle_gamma   90.00
#
_symmetry.space_group_name_H-M   'P 1'
#
loop_
_entity.id
_entity.type
_entity.pdbx_description
1 polymer ?
#
loop_
_entity_poly.entity_id
_entity_poly.type
_entity_poly.pdbx_seq_one_letter_code
_entity_poly.pdbx_strand_id
1 'polypeptide(L)'
;HAGRARLLGAAPPAAMADLYNEHDVLLLVSRAEGAPLVVMEAMAHGRAVAITSGCGHASAVCRDGIDSLVVPTGAMRELAEKIAGLWQDAQRLVAMGRAAHATARAHFDIEKLAPEYDRLVMDAAGAASLPCDAIDHAEARPPASLAAIWQQMCSALELLGPCESGGLLALALSWLSDLGVRGVWLDAERSLSSLLDALGPGSRGVIKGLVVRRPGRDLLGWPTCRARDVPSGSLVLSDGSSWGDETEVPEDIGIMWLRTPGRVSPVGRLFLRKLEELAVAGRTRVAIYGGGRHTLRLRHALTLTDRVVVILDDRVGQPGGPPERLWGLPVVSPSRLGEFGADSIVISSDEHEEALLAKAQEIRGDRPVMTLYRAGED
;
A
#
# COMPACT_ATOMS: atom_id res chain seq x y z
N HIS A 1 32.01 -17.18 -26.18
CA HIS A 1 31.59 -17.25 -24.76
C HIS A 1 32.04 -18.51 -24.02
N ALA A 2 32.47 -19.60 -24.69
CA ALA A 2 33.01 -20.77 -23.99
C ALA A 2 34.29 -20.40 -23.21
N GLY A 3 34.29 -20.61 -21.88
CA GLY A 3 35.44 -20.43 -20.98
C GLY A 3 35.42 -19.22 -20.03
N ARG A 4 34.45 -18.30 -20.14
CA ARG A 4 34.36 -17.09 -19.25
C ARG A 4 33.26 -17.14 -18.20
N ALA A 5 32.41 -18.17 -18.23
CA ALA A 5 31.35 -18.39 -17.26
C ALA A 5 31.36 -19.86 -16.85
N ARG A 6 31.32 -20.11 -15.54
CA ARG A 6 31.24 -21.45 -14.95
C ARG A 6 30.01 -21.51 -14.04
N LEU A 7 29.07 -22.38 -14.35
CA LEU A 7 27.90 -22.65 -13.51
C LEU A 7 28.26 -23.78 -12.54
N LEU A 8 28.25 -23.48 -11.24
CA LEU A 8 28.61 -24.45 -10.19
C LEU A 8 27.41 -25.25 -9.68
N GLY A 9 26.18 -24.82 -9.99
CA GLY A 9 24.98 -25.37 -9.36
C GLY A 9 24.84 -24.90 -7.91
N ALA A 10 24.04 -25.62 -7.12
CA ALA A 10 23.91 -25.35 -5.69
C ALA A 10 25.20 -25.79 -4.95
N ALA A 11 25.84 -24.86 -4.27
CA ALA A 11 26.98 -25.15 -3.39
C ALA A 11 26.50 -25.41 -1.96
N PRO A 12 27.08 -26.39 -1.24
CA PRO A 12 26.76 -26.61 0.16
C PRO A 12 27.29 -25.44 1.02
N PRO A 13 26.63 -25.12 2.16
CA PRO A 13 27.07 -24.02 3.04
C PRO A 13 28.55 -24.10 3.44
N ALA A 14 29.06 -25.31 3.67
CA ALA A 14 30.47 -25.54 4.04
C ALA A 14 31.48 -25.10 2.96
N ALA A 15 31.07 -25.02 1.68
CA ALA A 15 31.95 -24.61 0.58
C ALA A 15 31.90 -23.10 0.29
N MET A 16 30.95 -22.37 0.90
CA MET A 16 30.73 -20.96 0.56
C MET A 16 31.90 -20.07 0.96
N ALA A 17 32.54 -20.33 2.10
CA ALA A 17 33.71 -19.59 2.55
C ALA A 17 34.85 -19.64 1.53
N ASP A 18 35.14 -20.83 1.00
CA ASP A 18 36.17 -21.02 -0.03
C ASP A 18 35.77 -20.32 -1.32
N LEU A 19 34.50 -20.43 -1.73
CA LEU A 19 34.00 -19.70 -2.90
C LEU A 19 34.17 -18.19 -2.75
N TYR A 20 33.87 -17.59 -1.60
CA TYR A 20 34.14 -16.17 -1.42
C TYR A 20 35.64 -15.87 -1.52
N ASN A 21 36.50 -16.67 -0.88
CA ASN A 21 37.94 -16.43 -0.87
C ASN A 21 38.60 -16.63 -2.26
N GLU A 22 38.05 -17.49 -3.12
CA GLU A 22 38.52 -17.74 -4.49
C GLU A 22 38.11 -16.65 -5.49
N HIS A 23 37.21 -15.74 -5.11
CA HIS A 23 36.70 -14.69 -6.00
C HIS A 23 37.02 -13.28 -5.47
N ASP A 24 37.11 -12.33 -6.39
CA ASP A 24 37.47 -10.94 -6.05
C ASP A 24 36.26 -10.07 -5.72
N VAL A 25 35.17 -10.28 -6.46
CA VAL A 25 33.96 -9.44 -6.41
C VAL A 25 32.71 -10.31 -6.41
N LEU A 26 31.81 -10.05 -5.48
CA LEU A 26 30.44 -10.56 -5.56
C LEU A 26 29.59 -9.62 -6.41
N LEU A 27 28.84 -10.16 -7.36
CA LEU A 27 27.84 -9.42 -8.15
C LEU A 27 26.43 -9.87 -7.75
N LEU A 28 25.58 -8.95 -7.28
CA LEU A 28 24.16 -9.21 -7.03
C LEU A 28 23.30 -8.14 -7.72
N VAL A 29 22.58 -8.53 -8.77
CA VAL A 29 21.79 -7.61 -9.61
C VAL A 29 20.28 -7.76 -9.40
N SER A 30 19.87 -8.13 -8.19
CA SER A 30 18.47 -8.34 -7.85
C SER A 30 17.63 -7.07 -8.05
N ARG A 31 16.36 -7.26 -8.43
CA ARG A 31 15.39 -6.15 -8.54
C ARG A 31 14.84 -5.70 -7.20
N ALA A 32 14.70 -6.63 -6.26
CA ALA A 32 14.22 -6.41 -4.91
C ALA A 32 14.76 -7.52 -3.99
N GLU A 33 15.32 -7.14 -2.85
CA GLU A 33 15.76 -7.99 -1.74
C GLU A 33 15.38 -7.30 -0.43
N GLY A 34 15.13 -8.08 0.63
CA GLY A 34 15.01 -7.53 1.99
C GLY A 34 16.39 -7.29 2.61
N ALA A 35 17.08 -8.39 2.91
CA ALA A 35 18.41 -8.39 3.52
C ALA A 35 19.25 -9.54 2.89
N PRO A 36 19.97 -9.29 1.79
CA PRO A 36 20.65 -10.35 1.06
C PRO A 36 21.90 -10.82 1.82
N LEU A 37 21.78 -11.95 2.52
CA LEU A 37 22.86 -12.54 3.34
C LEU A 37 24.14 -12.78 2.53
N VAL A 38 24.02 -13.18 1.26
CA VAL A 38 25.17 -13.40 0.37
C VAL A 38 26.06 -12.16 0.24
N VAL A 39 25.49 -10.94 0.28
CA VAL A 39 26.26 -9.70 0.25
C VAL A 39 27.00 -9.50 1.56
N MET A 40 26.32 -9.73 2.68
CA MET A 40 26.90 -9.61 4.02
C MET A 40 28.06 -10.60 4.23
N GLU A 41 27.88 -11.84 3.79
CA GLU A 41 28.89 -12.89 3.83
C GLU A 41 30.11 -12.53 2.96
N ALA A 42 29.91 -12.11 1.71
CA ALA A 42 31.02 -11.70 0.85
C ALA A 42 31.81 -10.52 1.45
N MET A 43 31.11 -9.52 1.97
CA MET A 43 31.75 -8.40 2.67
C MET A 43 32.49 -8.87 3.92
N ALA A 44 31.94 -9.82 4.69
CA ALA A 44 32.61 -10.43 5.85
C ALA A 44 33.89 -11.20 5.45
N HIS A 45 33.97 -11.74 4.24
CA HIS A 45 35.20 -12.28 3.65
C HIS A 45 36.12 -11.21 3.01
N GLY A 46 35.79 -9.93 3.17
CA GLY A 46 36.54 -8.81 2.61
C GLY A 46 36.51 -8.76 1.09
N ARG A 47 35.43 -9.25 0.48
CA ARG A 47 35.21 -9.14 -0.96
C ARG A 47 34.51 -7.83 -1.26
N ALA A 48 34.94 -7.17 -2.33
CA ALA A 48 34.17 -6.06 -2.88
C ALA A 48 32.82 -6.58 -3.38
N VAL A 49 31.78 -5.77 -3.26
CA VAL A 49 30.44 -6.13 -3.72
C VAL A 49 29.95 -5.12 -4.75
N ALA A 50 29.36 -5.64 -5.82
CA ALA A 50 28.75 -4.86 -6.90
C ALA A 50 27.26 -5.16 -6.90
N ILE A 51 26.45 -4.20 -6.47
CA ILE A 51 25.03 -4.40 -6.18
C ILE A 51 24.15 -3.33 -6.81
N THR A 52 22.87 -3.63 -6.95
CA THR A 52 21.84 -2.65 -7.33
C THR A 52 21.23 -1.99 -6.09
N SER A 53 20.59 -0.83 -6.28
CA SER A 53 19.74 -0.17 -5.29
C SER A 53 18.53 -1.01 -4.86
N GLY A 54 18.22 -2.10 -5.58
CA GLY A 54 17.20 -3.08 -5.22
C GLY A 54 17.64 -4.08 -4.15
N CYS A 55 18.91 -4.08 -3.73
CA CYS A 55 19.46 -5.03 -2.76
C CYS A 55 19.16 -4.68 -1.28
N GLY A 56 18.04 -3.99 -1.03
CA GLY A 56 17.49 -3.74 0.30
C GLY A 56 18.49 -3.18 1.31
N HIS A 57 18.50 -3.78 2.50
CA HIS A 57 19.34 -3.36 3.62
C HIS A 57 20.83 -3.28 3.28
N ALA A 58 21.34 -4.17 2.43
CA ALA A 58 22.73 -4.12 2.01
C ALA A 58 23.05 -2.83 1.25
N SER A 59 22.18 -2.43 0.31
CA SER A 59 22.35 -1.16 -0.44
C SER A 59 22.19 0.09 0.42
N ALA A 60 21.43 0.02 1.52
CA ALA A 60 21.25 1.13 2.46
C ALA A 60 22.50 1.40 3.32
N VAL A 61 23.29 0.36 3.58
CA VAL A 61 24.52 0.45 4.40
C VAL A 61 25.78 0.66 3.54
N CYS A 62 25.77 0.12 2.32
CA CYS A 62 26.86 0.22 1.36
C CYS A 62 27.10 1.67 0.88
N ARG A 63 28.37 2.02 0.68
CA ARG A 63 28.84 3.32 0.19
C ARG A 63 29.56 3.16 -1.15
N ASP A 64 28.91 3.63 -2.21
CA ASP A 64 29.42 3.54 -3.58
C ASP A 64 30.84 4.13 -3.71
N GLY A 65 31.73 3.36 -4.32
CA GLY A 65 33.13 3.72 -4.54
C GLY A 65 34.06 3.53 -3.33
N ILE A 66 33.52 3.26 -2.13
CA ILE A 66 34.30 3.10 -0.90
C ILE A 66 34.40 1.63 -0.49
N ASP A 67 33.27 1.00 -0.16
CA ASP A 67 33.19 -0.40 0.28
C ASP A 67 32.43 -1.30 -0.70
N SER A 68 31.87 -0.69 -1.75
CA SER A 68 30.98 -1.34 -2.70
C SER A 68 30.90 -0.54 -4.00
N LEU A 69 30.32 -1.16 -5.02
CA LEU A 69 29.82 -0.51 -6.22
C LEU A 69 28.30 -0.60 -6.19
N VAL A 70 27.61 0.54 -6.12
CA VAL A 70 26.15 0.60 -6.09
C VAL A 70 25.64 1.36 -7.31
N VAL A 71 24.65 0.80 -7.99
CA VAL A 71 23.99 1.43 -9.15
C VAL A 71 22.47 1.33 -9.04
N PRO A 72 21.70 2.16 -9.76
CA PRO A 72 20.26 1.97 -9.86
C PRO A 72 19.89 0.59 -10.44
N THR A 73 18.79 0.00 -9.98
CA THR A 73 18.24 -1.22 -10.59
C THR A 73 18.03 -1.04 -12.09
N GLY A 74 18.62 -1.94 -12.90
CA GLY A 74 18.57 -1.90 -14.35
C GLY A 74 19.74 -1.16 -15.03
N ALA A 75 20.59 -0.45 -14.29
CA ALA A 75 21.76 0.26 -14.82
C ALA A 75 22.97 -0.68 -15.08
N MET A 76 22.76 -1.77 -15.82
CA MET A 76 23.77 -2.83 -16.00
C MET A 76 25.01 -2.37 -16.76
N ARG A 77 24.87 -1.39 -17.65
CA ARG A 77 26.01 -0.82 -18.38
C ARG A 77 26.95 -0.05 -17.44
N GLU A 78 26.39 0.76 -16.55
CA GLU A 78 27.15 1.47 -15.52
C GLU A 78 27.86 0.49 -14.59
N LEU A 79 27.15 -0.56 -14.15
CA LEU A 79 27.73 -1.58 -13.27
C LEU A 79 28.91 -2.30 -13.95
N ALA A 80 28.75 -2.67 -15.21
CA ALA A 80 29.81 -3.29 -16.00
C ALA A 80 31.03 -2.37 -16.15
N GLU A 81 30.82 -1.08 -16.42
CA GLU A 81 31.88 -0.06 -16.51
C GLU A 81 32.61 0.11 -15.18
N LYS A 82 31.88 0.18 -14.06
CA LYS A 82 32.45 0.26 -12.70
C LYS A 82 33.28 -0.98 -12.35
N ILE A 83 32.79 -2.18 -12.64
CA ILE A 83 33.52 -3.44 -12.39
C ILE A 83 34.77 -3.51 -13.28
N ALA A 84 34.66 -3.15 -14.56
CA ALA A 84 35.80 -3.11 -15.47
C ALA A 84 36.88 -2.13 -14.98
N GLY A 85 36.48 -0.95 -14.50
CA GLY A 85 37.39 0.02 -13.90
C GLY A 85 38.05 -0.50 -12.63
N LEU A 86 37.31 -1.21 -11.77
CA LEU A 86 37.84 -1.81 -10.55
C LEU A 86 38.88 -2.91 -10.87
N TRP A 87 38.64 -3.71 -11.91
CA TRP A 87 39.57 -4.76 -12.35
C TRP A 87 40.93 -4.22 -12.82
N GLN A 88 40.98 -2.99 -13.33
CA GLN A 88 42.23 -2.34 -13.75
C GLN A 88 43.05 -1.79 -12.58
N ASP A 89 42.49 -1.71 -11.37
CA ASP A 89 43.12 -1.12 -10.19
C ASP A 89 43.06 -2.07 -8.99
N ALA A 90 44.06 -2.96 -8.93
CA ALA A 90 44.17 -3.95 -7.87
C ALA A 90 44.30 -3.32 -6.46
N GLN A 91 44.90 -2.13 -6.34
CA GLN A 91 45.01 -1.45 -5.05
C GLN A 91 43.64 -0.98 -4.56
N ARG A 92 42.85 -0.40 -5.48
CA ARG A 92 41.47 -0.01 -5.19
C ARG A 92 40.59 -1.20 -4.85
N LEU A 93 40.72 -2.32 -5.55
CA LEU A 93 39.99 -3.56 -5.24
C LEU A 93 40.30 -4.04 -3.80
N VAL A 94 41.57 -4.12 -3.42
CA VAL A 94 41.98 -4.52 -2.07
C VAL A 94 41.50 -3.52 -1.01
N ALA A 95 41.60 -2.23 -1.28
CA ALA A 95 41.11 -1.19 -0.37
C ALA A 95 39.59 -1.29 -0.15
N MET A 96 38.83 -1.49 -1.24
CA MET A 96 37.39 -1.67 -1.19
C MET A 96 37.01 -2.93 -0.41
N GLY A 97 37.69 -4.05 -0.62
CA GLY A 97 37.46 -5.28 0.13
C GLY A 97 37.70 -5.12 1.64
N ARG A 98 38.75 -4.38 2.04
CA ARG A 98 38.98 -4.05 3.46
C ARG A 98 37.88 -3.17 4.04
N ALA A 99 37.43 -2.17 3.27
CA ALA A 99 36.33 -1.30 3.67
C ALA A 99 35.01 -2.09 3.79
N ALA A 100 34.75 -3.02 2.86
CA ALA A 100 33.62 -3.96 2.90
C ALA A 100 33.63 -4.80 4.17
N HIS A 101 34.78 -5.37 4.54
CA HIS A 101 34.92 -6.12 5.79
C HIS A 101 34.63 -5.26 7.02
N ALA A 102 35.15 -4.03 7.07
CA ALA A 102 34.88 -3.11 8.16
C ALA A 102 33.37 -2.78 8.25
N THR A 103 32.71 -2.54 7.12
CA THR A 103 31.25 -2.31 7.05
C THR A 103 30.47 -3.53 7.54
N ALA A 104 30.83 -4.75 7.13
CA ALA A 104 30.18 -5.97 7.61
C ALA A 104 30.32 -6.15 9.13
N ARG A 105 31.52 -5.95 9.66
CA ARG A 105 31.78 -5.99 11.12
C ARG A 105 31.04 -4.89 11.88
N ALA A 106 30.74 -3.77 11.24
CA ALA A 106 30.03 -2.65 11.85
C ALA A 106 28.52 -2.90 11.91
N HIS A 107 27.92 -3.43 10.84
CA HIS A 107 26.48 -3.42 10.65
C HIS A 107 25.82 -4.81 10.65
N PHE A 108 26.57 -5.89 10.38
CA PHE A 108 26.01 -7.24 10.19
C PHE A 108 26.55 -8.26 11.20
N ASP A 109 27.34 -7.83 12.18
CA ASP A 109 27.89 -8.72 13.20
C ASP A 109 26.79 -9.13 14.18
N ILE A 110 26.53 -10.45 14.29
CA ILE A 110 25.52 -11.00 15.18
C ILE A 110 25.78 -10.64 16.64
N GLU A 111 27.04 -10.54 17.06
CA GLU A 111 27.40 -10.16 18.42
C GLU A 111 27.02 -8.71 18.74
N LYS A 112 26.87 -7.87 17.71
CA LYS A 112 26.40 -6.48 17.86
C LYS A 112 24.88 -6.38 17.76
N LEU A 113 24.27 -7.18 16.89
CA LEU A 113 22.83 -7.17 16.67
C LEU A 113 22.06 -7.89 17.78
N ALA A 114 22.58 -9.00 18.31
CA ALA A 114 21.90 -9.82 19.30
C ALA A 114 21.42 -9.03 20.53
N PRO A 115 22.22 -8.12 21.14
CA PRO A 115 21.74 -7.30 22.26
C PRO A 115 20.57 -6.38 21.92
N GLU A 116 20.48 -5.89 20.67
CA GLU A 116 19.36 -5.06 20.23
C GLU A 116 18.09 -5.90 20.06
N TYR A 117 18.21 -7.11 19.50
CA TYR A 117 17.12 -8.07 19.43
C TYR A 117 16.67 -8.54 20.82
N ASP A 118 17.62 -8.82 21.72
CA ASP A 118 17.32 -9.19 23.10
C ASP A 118 16.55 -8.08 23.80
N ARG A 119 16.98 -6.82 23.64
CA ARG A 119 16.22 -5.67 24.15
C ARG A 119 14.83 -5.61 23.55
N LEU A 120 14.68 -5.74 22.23
CA LEU A 120 13.37 -5.73 21.59
C LEU A 120 12.44 -6.82 22.14
N VAL A 121 12.96 -8.04 22.32
CA VAL A 121 12.21 -9.17 22.88
C VAL A 121 11.87 -8.93 24.34
N MET A 122 12.80 -8.41 25.15
CA MET A 122 12.57 -8.12 26.56
C MET A 122 11.62 -6.94 26.75
N ASP A 123 11.70 -5.91 25.90
CA ASP A 123 10.76 -4.80 25.88
C ASP A 123 9.37 -5.28 25.47
N ALA A 124 9.26 -6.20 24.50
CA ALA A 124 7.98 -6.80 24.12
C ALA A 124 7.41 -7.72 25.22
N ALA A 125 8.27 -8.43 25.96
CA ALA A 125 7.86 -9.31 27.06
C ALA A 125 7.55 -8.55 28.36
N GLY A 126 8.24 -7.43 28.58
CA GLY A 126 8.14 -6.57 29.77
C GLY A 126 7.18 -5.40 29.61
N ALA A 127 6.85 -5.00 28.38
CA ALA A 127 5.60 -4.33 28.10
C ALA A 127 4.53 -5.23 28.72
N ALA A 128 3.80 -4.70 29.72
CA ALA A 128 2.63 -5.39 30.24
C ALA A 128 1.90 -5.89 29.02
N SER A 129 1.77 -7.22 28.89
CA SER A 129 0.92 -7.82 27.86
C SER A 129 -0.28 -6.91 27.84
N LEU A 130 -0.52 -6.15 26.75
CA LEU A 130 -1.84 -5.60 26.56
C LEU A 130 -2.69 -6.83 26.73
N PRO A 131 -3.45 -6.96 27.84
CA PRO A 131 -4.13 -8.20 28.06
C PRO A 131 -4.90 -8.45 26.77
N CYS A 132 -4.76 -9.63 26.17
CA CYS A 132 -5.62 -9.97 25.03
C CYS A 132 -7.09 -9.76 25.43
N ASP A 133 -7.34 -9.80 26.74
CA ASP A 133 -8.59 -9.53 27.47
C ASP A 133 -8.83 -8.05 27.88
N ALA A 134 -7.93 -7.11 27.57
CA ALA A 134 -8.09 -5.66 27.87
C ALA A 134 -8.14 -4.80 26.60
N ILE A 135 -8.42 -5.44 25.46
CA ILE A 135 -9.39 -4.81 24.59
C ILE A 135 -10.71 -5.09 25.28
N ASP A 136 -11.20 -4.11 26.04
CA ASP A 136 -12.51 -4.16 26.67
C ASP A 136 -13.53 -4.53 25.57
N HIS A 137 -14.01 -5.78 25.56
CA HIS A 137 -15.03 -6.26 24.62
C HIS A 137 -16.38 -5.52 24.81
N ALA A 138 -16.44 -4.57 25.76
CA ALA A 138 -17.58 -3.72 25.99
C ALA A 138 -17.87 -2.74 24.83
N GLU A 139 -16.85 -2.31 24.07
CA GLU A 139 -17.04 -1.49 22.87
C GLU A 139 -16.26 -2.06 21.69
N ALA A 140 -16.99 -2.62 20.72
CA ALA A 140 -16.41 -3.02 19.45
C ALA A 140 -15.61 -1.86 18.84
N ARG A 141 -14.33 -2.07 18.48
CA ARG A 141 -13.54 -1.05 17.80
C ARG A 141 -14.32 -0.55 16.58
N PRO A 142 -14.48 0.77 16.40
CA PRO A 142 -15.19 1.31 15.25
C PRO A 142 -14.58 0.74 13.96
N PRO A 143 -15.38 0.27 13.00
CA PRO A 143 -14.84 -0.30 11.76
C PRO A 143 -13.92 0.64 10.98
N ALA A 144 -14.10 1.97 11.14
CA ALA A 144 -13.21 2.98 10.58
C ALA A 144 -11.76 2.85 11.10
N SER A 145 -11.58 2.55 12.39
CA SER A 145 -10.26 2.34 13.00
C SER A 145 -9.62 1.04 12.51
N LEU A 146 -10.41 -0.02 12.34
CA LEU A 146 -9.95 -1.29 11.77
C LEU A 146 -9.55 -1.12 10.30
N ALA A 147 -10.34 -0.38 9.52
CA ALA A 147 -10.00 -0.04 8.15
C ALA A 147 -8.68 0.73 8.07
N ALA A 148 -8.43 1.69 8.97
CA ALA A 148 -7.17 2.44 9.01
C ALA A 148 -5.96 1.54 9.31
N ILE A 149 -6.05 0.65 10.30
CA ILE A 149 -4.98 -0.31 10.63
C ILE A 149 -4.73 -1.26 9.45
N TRP A 150 -5.79 -1.75 8.82
CA TRP A 150 -5.68 -2.57 7.61
C TRP A 150 -4.94 -1.86 6.48
N GLN A 151 -5.21 -0.57 6.26
CA GLN A 151 -4.49 0.20 5.25
C GLN A 151 -3.00 0.36 5.58
N GLN A 152 -2.64 0.48 6.86
CA GLN A 152 -1.24 0.47 7.28
C GLN A 152 -0.59 -0.89 6.99
N MET A 153 -1.28 -2.00 7.29
CA MET A 153 -0.81 -3.35 6.96
C MET A 153 -0.61 -3.53 5.45
N CYS A 154 -1.58 -3.11 4.62
CA CYS A 154 -1.44 -3.16 3.17
C CYS A 154 -0.27 -2.32 2.66
N SER A 155 -0.04 -1.14 3.24
CA SER A 155 1.09 -0.26 2.87
C SER A 155 2.44 -0.88 3.26
N ALA A 156 2.51 -1.57 4.39
CA ALA A 156 3.72 -2.33 4.78
C ALA A 156 3.96 -3.52 3.84
N LEU A 157 2.90 -4.26 3.48
CA LEU A 157 2.99 -5.38 2.54
C LEU A 157 3.44 -4.95 1.14
N GLU A 158 3.09 -3.73 0.69
CA GLU A 158 3.57 -3.17 -0.57
C GLU A 158 5.09 -3.02 -0.64
N LEU A 159 5.75 -2.75 0.49
CA LEU A 159 7.21 -2.66 0.54
C LEU A 159 7.88 -4.02 0.31
N LEU A 160 7.16 -5.13 0.55
CA LEU A 160 7.66 -6.49 0.38
C LEU A 160 7.44 -7.03 -1.05
N GLY A 161 6.50 -6.48 -1.81
CA GLY A 161 6.24 -6.86 -3.20
C GLY A 161 4.75 -6.96 -3.56
N PRO A 162 4.43 -7.42 -4.78
CA PRO A 162 3.04 -7.58 -5.21
C PRO A 162 2.35 -8.70 -4.43
N CYS A 163 1.17 -8.42 -3.89
CA CYS A 163 0.33 -9.41 -3.20
C CYS A 163 -0.85 -9.84 -4.09
N GLU A 164 -1.19 -11.13 -4.06
CA GLU A 164 -2.38 -11.64 -4.73
C GLU A 164 -3.65 -11.23 -3.96
N SER A 165 -4.68 -10.77 -4.68
CA SER A 165 -5.94 -10.29 -4.08
C SER A 165 -6.64 -11.34 -3.21
N GLY A 166 -6.51 -12.62 -3.55
CA GLY A 166 -7.04 -13.73 -2.77
C GLY A 166 -6.32 -13.92 -1.42
N GLY A 167 -4.99 -13.84 -1.41
CA GLY A 167 -4.20 -13.95 -0.18
C GLY A 167 -4.48 -12.80 0.79
N LEU A 168 -4.69 -11.59 0.28
CA LEU A 168 -5.06 -10.42 1.10
C LEU A 168 -6.45 -10.55 1.69
N LEU A 169 -7.41 -11.05 0.90
CA LEU A 169 -8.76 -11.30 1.40
C LEU A 169 -8.74 -12.38 2.49
N ALA A 170 -8.00 -13.48 2.29
CA ALA A 170 -7.84 -14.51 3.32
C ALA A 170 -7.19 -13.95 4.60
N LEU A 171 -6.15 -13.11 4.48
CA LEU A 171 -5.51 -12.43 5.59
C LEU A 171 -6.47 -11.48 6.32
N ALA A 172 -7.24 -10.68 5.59
CA ALA A 172 -8.23 -9.77 6.16
C ALA A 172 -9.29 -10.53 6.97
N LEU A 173 -9.79 -11.63 6.40
CA LEU A 173 -10.80 -12.47 7.03
C LEU A 173 -10.26 -13.16 8.29
N SER A 174 -9.04 -13.70 8.24
CA SER A 174 -8.38 -14.29 9.41
C SER A 174 -8.22 -13.24 10.51
N TRP A 175 -7.70 -12.06 10.16
CA TRP A 175 -7.46 -10.99 11.11
C TRP A 175 -8.75 -10.47 11.76
N LEU A 176 -9.80 -10.24 10.98
CA LEU A 176 -11.11 -9.83 11.51
C LEU A 176 -11.75 -10.92 12.38
N SER A 177 -11.59 -12.19 12.01
CA SER A 177 -12.05 -13.33 12.79
C SER A 177 -11.33 -13.44 14.14
N ASP A 178 -10.00 -13.29 14.15
CA ASP A 178 -9.18 -13.33 15.37
C ASP A 178 -9.54 -12.19 16.33
N LEU A 179 -9.90 -11.02 15.79
CA LEU A 179 -10.37 -9.87 16.57
C LEU A 179 -11.84 -10.00 17.03
N GLY A 180 -12.58 -11.04 16.58
CA GLY A 180 -13.99 -11.23 16.90
C GLY A 180 -14.91 -10.12 16.36
N VAL A 181 -14.47 -9.40 15.34
CA VAL A 181 -15.17 -8.20 14.83
C VAL A 181 -16.44 -8.60 14.08
N ARG A 182 -17.51 -7.85 14.34
CA ARG A 182 -18.82 -7.98 13.69
C ARG A 182 -19.20 -6.66 13.02
N GLY A 183 -20.14 -6.73 12.09
CA GLY A 183 -20.67 -5.53 11.42
C GLY A 183 -19.66 -4.87 10.48
N VAL A 184 -18.93 -5.68 9.72
CA VAL A 184 -17.93 -5.19 8.77
C VAL A 184 -18.35 -5.52 7.35
N TRP A 185 -18.36 -4.51 6.51
CA TRP A 185 -18.52 -4.67 5.07
C TRP A 185 -17.15 -4.56 4.39
N LEU A 186 -16.65 -5.68 3.89
CA LEU A 186 -15.45 -5.71 3.05
C LEU A 186 -15.81 -5.35 1.59
N ASP A 187 -15.32 -4.22 1.08
CA ASP A 187 -15.49 -3.85 -0.35
C ASP A 187 -14.16 -4.03 -1.09
N ALA A 188 -14.15 -4.92 -2.09
CA ALA A 188 -12.94 -5.27 -2.81
C ALA A 188 -12.87 -4.63 -4.21
N GLU A 189 -11.64 -4.45 -4.69
CA GLU A 189 -11.36 -3.87 -6.02
C GLU A 189 -11.71 -4.81 -7.19
N ARG A 190 -11.54 -6.12 -6.99
CA ARG A 190 -11.75 -7.14 -8.03
C ARG A 190 -13.18 -7.62 -8.04
N SER A 191 -13.58 -8.21 -9.16
CA SER A 191 -14.89 -8.84 -9.26
C SER A 191 -15.05 -9.92 -8.19
N LEU A 192 -16.25 -10.02 -7.62
CA LEU A 192 -16.60 -11.03 -6.63
C LEU A 192 -16.21 -12.44 -7.10
N SER A 193 -16.43 -12.78 -8.37
CA SER A 193 -16.04 -14.08 -8.94
C SER A 193 -14.56 -14.44 -8.69
N SER A 194 -13.62 -13.54 -9.03
CA SER A 194 -12.18 -13.80 -8.87
C SER A 194 -11.74 -13.87 -7.42
N LEU A 195 -12.45 -13.20 -6.51
CA LEU A 195 -12.15 -13.22 -5.08
C LEU A 195 -12.67 -14.51 -4.44
N LEU A 196 -13.88 -14.92 -4.81
CA LEU A 196 -14.52 -16.13 -4.30
C LEU A 196 -13.79 -17.40 -4.75
N ASP A 197 -13.25 -17.43 -5.97
CA ASP A 197 -12.41 -18.54 -6.44
C ASP A 197 -11.15 -18.72 -5.60
N ALA A 198 -10.65 -17.64 -4.99
CA ALA A 198 -9.48 -17.67 -4.13
C ALA A 198 -9.80 -17.99 -2.67
N LEU A 199 -11.08 -17.96 -2.28
CA LEU A 199 -11.54 -18.31 -0.95
C LEU A 199 -11.73 -19.83 -0.84
N GLY A 200 -11.01 -20.46 0.08
CA GLY A 200 -11.20 -21.87 0.39
C GLY A 200 -12.59 -22.18 1.01
N PRO A 201 -12.96 -23.46 1.17
CA PRO A 201 -14.27 -23.85 1.69
C PRO A 201 -14.60 -23.30 3.09
N GLY A 202 -13.58 -23.00 3.91
CA GLY A 202 -13.73 -22.54 5.30
C GLY A 202 -14.29 -21.12 5.47
N SER A 203 -14.25 -20.27 4.44
CA SER A 203 -14.65 -18.86 4.53
C SER A 203 -16.17 -18.65 4.58
N ARG A 204 -16.96 -19.68 4.24
CA ARG A 204 -18.43 -19.65 4.24
C ARG A 204 -19.06 -19.49 5.63
N GLY A 205 -18.34 -19.83 6.69
CA GLY A 205 -18.82 -19.62 8.07
C GLY A 205 -18.70 -18.17 8.54
N VAL A 206 -17.78 -17.41 7.94
CA VAL A 206 -17.37 -16.07 8.37
C VAL A 206 -18.12 -15.00 7.59
N ILE A 207 -18.21 -15.12 6.26
CA ILE A 207 -18.94 -14.17 5.41
C ILE A 207 -20.42 -14.58 5.34
N LYS A 208 -21.33 -13.69 5.77
CA LYS A 208 -22.78 -13.94 5.80
C LYS A 208 -23.47 -13.79 4.45
N GLY A 209 -22.85 -13.08 3.51
CA GLY A 209 -23.37 -12.91 2.16
C GLY A 209 -22.62 -11.86 1.35
N LEU A 210 -23.07 -11.68 0.12
CA LEU A 210 -22.51 -10.73 -0.82
C LEU A 210 -23.46 -9.54 -0.99
N VAL A 211 -22.92 -8.34 -0.90
CA VAL A 211 -23.66 -7.13 -1.25
C VAL A 211 -23.53 -6.92 -2.74
N VAL A 212 -24.66 -6.78 -3.42
CA VAL A 212 -24.73 -6.56 -4.88
C VAL A 212 -25.81 -5.55 -5.20
N ARG A 213 -25.68 -4.86 -6.34
CA ARG A 213 -26.64 -3.83 -6.74
C ARG A 213 -28.04 -4.35 -7.05
N ARG A 214 -28.14 -5.56 -7.63
CA ARG A 214 -29.40 -6.21 -7.98
C ARG A 214 -29.39 -7.63 -7.40
N PRO A 215 -29.83 -7.82 -6.14
CA PRO A 215 -29.87 -9.16 -5.56
C PRO A 215 -30.85 -10.03 -6.33
N GLY A 216 -30.57 -11.32 -6.35
CA GLY A 216 -31.38 -12.32 -7.04
C GLY A 216 -31.19 -13.68 -6.37
N ARG A 217 -30.97 -14.73 -7.16
CA ARG A 217 -30.51 -16.01 -6.62
C ARG A 217 -29.04 -15.91 -6.18
N ASP A 218 -28.63 -16.85 -5.34
CA ASP A 218 -27.26 -16.96 -4.85
C ASP A 218 -26.22 -16.84 -5.96
N LEU A 219 -25.23 -15.98 -5.75
CA LEU A 219 -24.09 -15.83 -6.66
C LEU A 219 -23.02 -16.83 -6.25
N LEU A 220 -22.75 -17.83 -7.11
CA LEU A 220 -21.79 -18.89 -6.83
C LEU A 220 -22.08 -19.65 -5.51
N GLY A 221 -23.36 -19.78 -5.16
CA GLY A 221 -23.82 -20.43 -3.93
C GLY A 221 -23.68 -19.56 -2.66
N TRP A 222 -23.44 -18.25 -2.81
CA TRP A 222 -23.46 -17.29 -1.72
C TRP A 222 -24.75 -16.46 -1.74
N PRO A 223 -25.39 -16.24 -0.57
CA PRO A 223 -26.58 -15.39 -0.50
C PRO A 223 -26.23 -13.96 -0.88
N THR A 224 -27.13 -13.29 -1.60
CA THR A 224 -26.95 -11.91 -2.06
C THR A 224 -27.98 -10.98 -1.44
N CYS A 225 -27.57 -9.75 -1.12
CA CYS A 225 -28.44 -8.71 -0.56
C CYS A 225 -28.09 -7.33 -1.12
N ARG A 226 -28.99 -6.35 -0.98
CA ARG A 226 -28.64 -4.93 -1.20
C ARG A 226 -27.94 -4.39 0.04
N ALA A 227 -27.21 -3.28 -0.12
CA ALA A 227 -26.53 -2.60 0.99
C ALA A 227 -27.47 -2.29 2.17
N ARG A 228 -28.69 -1.81 1.88
CA ARG A 228 -29.71 -1.48 2.89
C ARG A 228 -30.25 -2.70 3.66
N ASP A 229 -30.10 -3.90 3.08
CA ASP A 229 -30.64 -5.15 3.62
C ASP A 229 -29.56 -5.98 4.36
N VAL A 230 -28.35 -5.42 4.50
CA VAL A 230 -27.26 -6.09 5.22
C VAL A 230 -27.67 -6.27 6.68
N PRO A 231 -27.70 -7.50 7.22
CA PRO A 231 -28.10 -7.70 8.60
C PRO A 231 -27.07 -7.09 9.55
N SER A 232 -27.54 -6.39 10.57
CA SER A 232 -26.72 -5.82 11.65
C SER A 232 -25.71 -6.83 12.20
N GLY A 233 -24.47 -6.36 12.45
CA GLY A 233 -23.40 -7.21 12.96
C GLY A 233 -22.87 -8.27 11.98
N SER A 234 -23.29 -8.28 10.72
CA SER A 234 -22.79 -9.24 9.73
C SER A 234 -21.42 -8.85 9.16
N LEU A 235 -20.64 -9.86 8.78
CA LEU A 235 -19.52 -9.66 7.86
C LEU A 235 -20.00 -9.94 6.44
N VAL A 236 -19.96 -8.95 5.55
CA VAL A 236 -20.39 -9.09 4.15
C VAL A 236 -19.29 -8.64 3.20
N LEU A 237 -19.33 -9.17 1.97
CA LEU A 237 -18.34 -8.85 0.93
C LEU A 237 -19.03 -8.23 -0.28
N SER A 238 -18.44 -7.21 -0.89
CA SER A 238 -18.83 -6.69 -2.20
C SER A 238 -17.62 -6.54 -3.10
N ASP A 239 -17.92 -6.27 -4.36
CA ASP A 239 -17.04 -5.49 -5.20
C ASP A 239 -17.63 -4.09 -5.44
N GLY A 240 -16.79 -3.17 -5.90
CA GLY A 240 -17.17 -1.77 -6.13
C GLY A 240 -18.34 -1.55 -7.11
N SER A 241 -18.87 -2.60 -7.78
CA SER A 241 -20.06 -2.52 -8.62
C SER A 241 -21.38 -2.44 -7.83
N SER A 242 -21.31 -2.69 -6.53
CA SER A 242 -22.46 -2.76 -5.62
C SER A 242 -23.00 -1.39 -5.21
N TRP A 243 -22.20 -0.34 -5.42
CA TRP A 243 -22.51 1.05 -5.09
C TRP A 243 -23.38 1.74 -6.16
N GLY A 244 -24.39 2.49 -5.73
CA GLY A 244 -25.32 3.25 -6.58
C GLY A 244 -26.14 4.31 -5.82
N ASP A 245 -27.12 4.91 -6.48
CA ASP A 245 -27.90 6.07 -6.01
C ASP A 245 -28.81 5.79 -4.79
N GLU A 246 -28.83 4.55 -4.30
CA GLU A 246 -29.70 4.03 -3.22
C GLU A 246 -28.90 3.31 -2.12
N THR A 247 -27.59 3.55 -2.02
CA THR A 247 -26.72 2.81 -1.10
C THR A 247 -26.78 3.40 0.30
N GLU A 248 -27.82 3.06 1.06
CA GLU A 248 -27.84 3.27 2.51
C GLU A 248 -27.11 2.10 3.17
N VAL A 249 -26.06 2.42 3.92
CA VAL A 249 -25.34 1.46 4.75
C VAL A 249 -25.94 1.55 6.15
N PRO A 250 -26.32 0.43 6.78
CA PRO A 250 -26.77 0.45 8.17
C PRO A 250 -25.72 1.12 9.08
N GLU A 251 -26.14 1.94 10.04
CA GLU A 251 -25.24 2.74 10.88
C GLU A 251 -24.23 1.90 11.68
N ASP A 252 -24.58 0.66 11.99
CA ASP A 252 -23.77 -0.30 12.74
C ASP A 252 -22.85 -1.14 11.85
N ILE A 253 -22.94 -1.00 10.53
CA ILE A 253 -22.06 -1.66 9.56
C ILE A 253 -21.01 -0.66 9.11
N GLY A 254 -19.75 -0.96 9.39
CA GLY A 254 -18.67 -0.13 8.89
C GLY A 254 -17.86 -0.79 7.78
N ILE A 255 -17.43 0.04 6.84
CA ILE A 255 -16.88 -0.43 5.58
C ILE A 255 -15.36 -0.44 5.66
N MET A 256 -14.78 -1.56 5.26
CA MET A 256 -13.35 -1.78 5.17
C MET A 256 -12.98 -2.11 3.72
N TRP A 257 -12.13 -1.28 3.14
CA TRP A 257 -11.80 -1.34 1.71
C TRP A 257 -10.61 -2.26 1.48
N LEU A 258 -10.83 -3.34 0.72
CA LEU A 258 -9.83 -4.33 0.36
C LEU A 258 -9.09 -3.87 -0.90
N ARG A 259 -7.98 -3.16 -0.66
CA ARG A 259 -7.02 -2.72 -1.65
C ARG A 259 -6.08 -3.87 -2.02
N THR A 260 -5.76 -4.00 -3.31
CA THR A 260 -4.60 -4.79 -3.72
C THR A 260 -3.35 -3.89 -3.73
N PRO A 261 -2.32 -4.15 -2.91
CA PRO A 261 -0.97 -3.62 -3.03
C PRO A 261 -0.53 -3.42 -4.49
N GLY A 262 -0.10 -2.22 -4.85
CA GLY A 262 0.57 -1.87 -6.10
C GLY A 262 -0.33 -1.51 -7.29
N ARG A 263 -1.66 -1.44 -7.15
CA ARG A 263 -2.55 -1.05 -8.26
C ARG A 263 -3.56 0.04 -7.86
N VAL A 264 -3.16 1.30 -8.01
CA VAL A 264 -4.11 2.42 -8.04
C VAL A 264 -4.72 2.49 -9.45
N SER A 265 -6.05 2.68 -9.56
CA SER A 265 -6.70 2.86 -10.87
C SER A 265 -6.08 4.03 -11.65
N PRO A 266 -6.13 4.05 -12.99
CA PRO A 266 -5.61 5.19 -13.77
C PRO A 266 -6.15 6.55 -13.30
N VAL A 267 -7.46 6.60 -13.00
CA VAL A 267 -8.13 7.80 -12.47
C VAL A 267 -7.66 8.13 -11.06
N GLY A 268 -7.45 7.12 -10.20
CA GLY A 268 -6.88 7.33 -8.87
C GLY A 268 -5.44 7.86 -8.91
N ARG A 269 -4.61 7.41 -9.85
CA ARG A 269 -3.24 7.95 -10.04
C ARG A 269 -3.27 9.40 -10.49
N LEU A 270 -4.17 9.73 -11.40
CA LEU A 270 -4.38 11.11 -11.85
C LEU A 270 -4.81 12.00 -10.69
N PHE A 271 -5.74 11.53 -9.86
CA PHE A 271 -6.19 12.24 -8.66
C PHE A 271 -5.06 12.46 -7.66
N LEU A 272 -4.27 11.44 -7.33
CA LEU A 272 -3.11 11.58 -6.43
C LEU A 272 -2.08 12.57 -6.96
N ARG A 273 -1.79 12.56 -8.27
CA ARG A 273 -0.91 13.55 -8.90
C ARG A 273 -1.47 14.97 -8.76
N LYS A 274 -2.77 15.16 -8.94
CA LYS A 274 -3.43 16.47 -8.77
C LYS A 274 -3.37 16.97 -7.33
N LEU A 275 -3.51 16.07 -6.35
CA LEU A 275 -3.28 16.41 -4.94
C LEU A 275 -1.82 16.80 -4.66
N GLU A 276 -0.86 16.17 -5.33
CA GLU A 276 0.56 16.50 -5.22
C GLU A 276 0.88 17.87 -5.86
N GLU A 277 0.29 18.19 -7.02
CA GLU A 277 0.38 19.52 -7.64
C GLU A 277 -0.14 20.62 -6.67
N LEU A 278 -1.29 20.37 -6.04
CA LEU A 278 -1.85 21.26 -5.01
C LEU A 278 -0.94 21.36 -3.78
N ALA A 279 -0.36 20.23 -3.35
CA ALA A 279 0.56 20.18 -2.22
C ALA A 279 1.81 21.05 -2.43
N VAL A 280 2.39 20.98 -3.63
CA VAL A 280 3.55 21.80 -4.03
C VAL A 280 3.18 23.29 -4.03
N ALA A 281 1.94 23.63 -4.37
CA ALA A 281 1.40 24.98 -4.27
C ALA A 281 0.97 25.40 -2.84
N GLY A 282 1.28 24.60 -1.81
CA GLY A 282 0.97 24.88 -0.41
C GLY A 282 -0.49 24.63 -0.02
N ARG A 283 -1.26 23.91 -0.84
CA ARG A 283 -2.67 23.56 -0.59
C ARG A 283 -2.76 22.13 -0.10
N THR A 284 -3.33 21.93 1.08
CA THR A 284 -3.31 20.62 1.77
C THR A 284 -4.70 20.15 2.21
N ARG A 285 -5.71 21.01 2.12
CA ARG A 285 -7.09 20.72 2.55
C ARG A 285 -8.04 20.82 1.35
N VAL A 286 -8.27 19.69 0.70
CA VAL A 286 -8.95 19.62 -0.59
C VAL A 286 -10.43 19.26 -0.39
N ALA A 287 -11.33 19.99 -1.05
CA ALA A 287 -12.71 19.60 -1.23
C ALA A 287 -12.89 18.89 -2.57
N ILE A 288 -13.68 17.83 -2.62
CA ILE A 288 -14.06 17.18 -3.89
C ILE A 288 -15.46 17.63 -4.27
N TYR A 289 -15.66 18.14 -5.48
CA TYR A 289 -16.98 18.50 -5.99
C TYR A 289 -17.49 17.41 -6.94
N GLY A 290 -18.56 16.74 -6.48
CA GLY A 290 -19.25 15.63 -7.10
C GLY A 290 -19.24 14.44 -6.14
N GLY A 291 -20.40 14.01 -5.65
CA GLY A 291 -20.55 12.82 -4.78
C GLY A 291 -21.06 11.59 -5.53
N GLY A 292 -21.13 11.65 -6.87
CA GLY A 292 -21.73 10.62 -7.71
C GLY A 292 -20.80 9.44 -8.06
N ARG A 293 -21.19 8.66 -9.08
CA ARG A 293 -20.47 7.44 -9.52
C ARG A 293 -19.01 7.66 -9.91
N HIS A 294 -18.65 8.87 -10.34
CA HIS A 294 -17.28 9.21 -10.71
C HIS A 294 -16.36 9.27 -9.49
N THR A 295 -16.87 9.74 -8.36
CA THR A 295 -16.15 9.73 -7.08
C THR A 295 -16.03 8.32 -6.53
N LEU A 296 -16.95 7.39 -6.86
CA LEU A 296 -16.76 5.97 -6.57
C LEU A 296 -15.50 5.39 -7.23
N ARG A 297 -15.08 5.93 -8.38
CA ARG A 297 -13.82 5.50 -9.04
C ARG A 297 -12.57 5.99 -8.28
N LEU A 298 -12.71 6.99 -7.42
CA LEU A 298 -11.67 7.55 -6.56
C LEU A 298 -11.57 6.88 -5.19
N ARG A 299 -12.52 6.03 -4.81
CA ARG A 299 -12.64 5.45 -3.46
C ARG A 299 -11.32 4.94 -2.85
N HIS A 300 -10.47 4.28 -3.63
CA HIS A 300 -9.17 3.79 -3.14
C HIS A 300 -8.09 4.87 -3.07
N ALA A 301 -8.13 5.87 -3.95
CA ALA A 301 -7.19 6.98 -3.87
C ALA A 301 -7.49 7.88 -2.66
N LEU A 302 -8.77 7.99 -2.27
CA LEU A 302 -9.21 8.71 -1.08
C LEU A 302 -8.70 8.07 0.21
N THR A 303 -8.53 6.75 0.27
CA THR A 303 -7.94 6.08 1.44
C THR A 303 -6.43 6.28 1.56
N LEU A 304 -5.76 6.79 0.54
CA LEU A 304 -4.31 7.01 0.52
C LEU A 304 -3.91 8.43 0.94
N THR A 305 -4.88 9.25 1.32
CA THR A 305 -4.65 10.65 1.65
C THR A 305 -5.63 11.14 2.71
N ASP A 306 -5.13 11.91 3.64
CA ASP A 306 -5.88 12.66 4.65
C ASP A 306 -6.18 14.10 4.21
N ARG A 307 -5.70 14.50 3.02
CA ARG A 307 -5.82 15.85 2.49
C ARG A 307 -7.24 16.20 2.07
N VAL A 308 -8.06 15.20 1.75
CA VAL A 308 -9.47 15.42 1.39
C VAL A 308 -10.29 15.54 2.66
N VAL A 309 -10.97 16.68 2.82
CA VAL A 309 -11.67 17.00 4.07
C VAL A 309 -13.19 17.00 3.94
N VAL A 310 -13.72 17.10 2.72
CA VAL A 310 -15.16 17.17 2.45
C VAL A 310 -15.48 16.80 1.00
N ILE A 311 -16.66 16.24 0.78
CA ILE A 311 -17.25 16.03 -0.55
C ILE A 311 -18.45 16.97 -0.69
N LEU A 312 -18.51 17.71 -1.80
CA LEU A 312 -19.61 18.61 -2.14
C LEU A 312 -20.52 17.92 -3.15
N ASP A 313 -21.83 17.94 -2.90
CA ASP A 313 -22.83 17.50 -3.86
C ASP A 313 -24.11 18.32 -3.71
N ASP A 314 -24.67 18.79 -4.82
CA ASP A 314 -25.87 19.62 -4.84
C ASP A 314 -27.13 18.84 -4.40
N ARG A 315 -27.09 17.50 -4.50
CA ARG A 315 -28.23 16.62 -4.24
C ARG A 315 -28.22 16.00 -2.85
N VAL A 316 -27.24 16.33 -1.99
CA VAL A 316 -27.21 15.78 -0.63
C VAL A 316 -28.52 16.12 0.11
N GLY A 317 -29.10 15.13 0.79
CA GLY A 317 -30.40 15.26 1.47
C GLY A 317 -31.62 15.25 0.54
N GLN A 318 -31.44 15.13 -0.79
CA GLN A 318 -32.53 14.94 -1.75
C GLN A 318 -32.73 13.45 -2.05
N PRO A 319 -33.96 12.99 -2.40
CA PRO A 319 -34.18 11.62 -2.86
C PRO A 319 -33.30 11.27 -4.07
N GLY A 320 -32.50 10.20 -3.96
CA GLY A 320 -31.55 9.77 -5.00
C GLY A 320 -30.25 10.60 -5.07
N GLY A 321 -30.01 11.47 -4.08
CA GLY A 321 -28.72 12.11 -3.83
C GLY A 321 -27.74 11.19 -3.10
N PRO A 322 -26.46 11.59 -2.97
CA PRO A 322 -25.51 10.84 -2.17
C PRO A 322 -25.87 10.87 -0.68
N PRO A 323 -25.44 9.85 0.09
CA PRO A 323 -25.60 9.84 1.55
C PRO A 323 -24.81 10.99 2.20
N GLU A 324 -25.18 11.37 3.43
CA GLU A 324 -24.53 12.46 4.17
C GLU A 324 -23.05 12.19 4.51
N ARG A 325 -22.61 10.94 4.38
CA ARG A 325 -21.21 10.54 4.50
C ARG A 325 -20.83 9.55 3.41
N LEU A 326 -19.67 9.78 2.81
CA LEU A 326 -19.03 8.87 1.85
C LEU A 326 -17.60 8.63 2.31
N TRP A 327 -17.23 7.38 2.55
CA TRP A 327 -15.86 7.00 3.01
C TRP A 327 -15.43 7.67 4.32
N GLY A 328 -16.38 7.92 5.23
CA GLY A 328 -16.13 8.65 6.48
C GLY A 328 -16.00 10.17 6.29
N LEU A 329 -15.88 10.65 5.06
CA LEU A 329 -15.90 12.07 4.73
C LEU A 329 -17.34 12.60 4.75
N PRO A 330 -17.55 13.80 5.30
CA PRO A 330 -18.85 14.47 5.22
C PRO A 330 -19.16 14.83 3.77
N VAL A 331 -20.39 14.53 3.35
CA VAL A 331 -20.99 15.01 2.10
C VAL A 331 -21.91 16.15 2.44
N VAL A 332 -21.68 17.32 1.85
CA VAL A 332 -22.44 18.53 2.17
C VAL A 332 -22.81 19.32 0.92
N SER A 333 -23.78 20.21 1.07
CA SER A 333 -24.10 21.16 0.02
C SER A 333 -22.92 22.13 -0.18
N PRO A 334 -22.69 22.63 -1.41
CA PRO A 334 -21.55 23.52 -1.67
C PRO A 334 -21.54 24.81 -0.82
N SER A 335 -22.72 25.26 -0.36
CA SER A 335 -22.87 26.38 0.57
C SER A 335 -22.15 26.19 1.91
N ARG A 336 -21.90 24.94 2.32
CA ARG A 336 -21.24 24.60 3.59
C ARG A 336 -19.73 24.38 3.46
N LEU A 337 -19.14 24.62 2.28
CA LEU A 337 -17.70 24.46 2.04
C LEU A 337 -16.83 25.19 3.08
N GLY A 338 -17.26 26.37 3.53
CA GLY A 338 -16.54 27.19 4.51
C GLY A 338 -16.32 26.51 5.87
N GLU A 339 -17.19 25.58 6.26
CA GLU A 339 -17.12 24.89 7.57
C GLU A 339 -15.93 23.93 7.68
N PHE A 340 -15.43 23.43 6.54
CA PHE A 340 -14.40 22.38 6.49
C PHE A 340 -13.00 22.93 6.24
N GLY A 341 -12.83 24.24 6.13
CA GLY A 341 -11.52 24.87 5.94
C GLY A 341 -10.77 24.35 4.72
N ALA A 342 -11.49 23.96 3.66
CA ALA A 342 -10.86 23.54 2.41
C ALA A 342 -10.22 24.74 1.72
N ASP A 343 -8.98 24.57 1.27
CA ASP A 343 -8.16 25.59 0.62
C ASP A 343 -8.11 25.44 -0.91
N SER A 344 -8.72 24.38 -1.45
CA SER A 344 -8.77 24.04 -2.88
C SER A 344 -9.97 23.14 -3.20
N ILE A 345 -10.40 23.13 -4.46
CA ILE A 345 -11.53 22.32 -4.95
C ILE A 345 -11.07 21.47 -6.14
N VAL A 346 -11.32 20.16 -6.08
CA VAL A 346 -11.09 19.22 -7.19
C VAL A 346 -12.43 18.69 -7.69
N ILE A 347 -12.70 18.82 -8.99
CA ILE A 347 -13.93 18.33 -9.63
C ILE A 347 -13.70 16.90 -10.09
N SER A 348 -14.48 15.96 -9.55
CA SER A 348 -14.30 14.52 -9.79
C SER A 348 -15.19 13.95 -10.90
N SER A 349 -16.00 14.77 -11.57
CA SER A 349 -16.95 14.33 -12.61
C SER A 349 -16.38 14.44 -14.03
N ASP A 350 -16.61 13.43 -14.87
CA ASP A 350 -16.30 13.43 -16.31
C ASP A 350 -17.55 13.78 -17.18
N GLU A 351 -18.76 13.41 -16.76
CA GLU A 351 -20.01 13.62 -17.53
C GLU A 351 -20.65 15.01 -17.35
N HIS A 352 -20.45 15.65 -16.19
CA HIS A 352 -21.04 16.95 -15.82
C HIS A 352 -19.96 17.99 -15.46
N GLU A 353 -18.75 17.82 -15.97
CA GLU A 353 -17.56 18.59 -15.57
C GLU A 353 -17.72 20.09 -15.79
N GLU A 354 -18.25 20.53 -16.95
CA GLU A 354 -18.41 21.96 -17.26
C GLU A 354 -19.46 22.64 -16.37
N ALA A 355 -20.58 21.97 -16.12
CA ALA A 355 -21.62 22.49 -15.23
C ALA A 355 -21.11 22.58 -13.78
N LEU A 356 -20.35 21.57 -13.32
CA LEU A 356 -19.73 21.61 -12.00
C LEU A 356 -18.61 22.62 -11.90
N LEU A 357 -17.86 22.87 -12.99
CA LEU A 357 -16.82 23.88 -13.03
C LEU A 357 -17.39 25.29 -12.91
N ALA A 358 -18.47 25.60 -13.62
CA ALA A 358 -19.18 26.88 -13.49
C ALA A 358 -19.65 27.09 -12.04
N LYS A 359 -20.29 26.09 -11.43
CA LYS A 359 -20.72 26.16 -10.03
C LYS A 359 -19.56 26.27 -9.05
N ALA A 360 -18.48 25.52 -9.28
CA ALA A 360 -17.26 25.59 -8.47
C ALA A 360 -16.63 26.98 -8.53
N GLN A 361 -16.66 27.64 -9.69
CA GLN A 361 -16.18 29.01 -9.87
C GLN A 361 -17.02 30.06 -9.13
N GLU A 362 -18.31 29.80 -8.89
CA GLU A 362 -19.17 30.68 -8.10
C GLU A 362 -18.87 30.58 -6.59
N ILE A 363 -18.53 29.39 -6.10
CA ILE A 363 -18.33 29.12 -4.66
C ILE A 363 -16.87 29.15 -4.21
N ARG A 364 -15.91 29.20 -5.14
CA ARG A 364 -14.48 29.03 -4.81
C ARG A 364 -13.91 30.12 -3.91
N GLY A 365 -14.39 31.36 -4.00
CA GLY A 365 -13.66 32.51 -3.46
C GLY A 365 -12.23 32.57 -4.03
N ASP A 366 -11.22 32.61 -3.16
CA ASP A 366 -9.79 32.62 -3.55
C ASP A 366 -9.19 31.22 -3.76
N ARG A 367 -10.01 30.15 -3.66
CA ARG A 367 -9.53 28.77 -3.76
C ARG A 367 -9.28 28.39 -5.22
N PRO A 368 -8.15 27.74 -5.55
CA PRO A 368 -7.98 27.15 -6.86
C PRO A 368 -9.01 26.04 -7.08
N VAL A 369 -9.55 25.99 -8.29
CA VAL A 369 -10.46 24.94 -8.75
C VAL A 369 -9.74 24.18 -9.85
N MET A 370 -9.72 22.86 -9.72
CA MET A 370 -9.02 21.98 -10.63
C MET A 370 -9.95 20.88 -11.11
N THR A 371 -9.95 20.62 -12.41
CA THR A 371 -10.66 19.47 -12.98
C THR A 371 -9.77 18.23 -12.90
N LEU A 372 -10.39 17.08 -12.67
CA LEU A 372 -9.65 15.83 -12.61
C LEU A 372 -9.24 15.33 -13.99
N TYR A 373 -10.09 15.47 -15.02
CA TYR A 373 -9.91 14.79 -16.30
C TYR A 373 -9.28 15.65 -17.40
N ARG A 374 -9.39 16.98 -17.33
CA ARG A 374 -8.71 17.89 -18.27
C ARG A 374 -7.32 18.28 -17.74
N ALA A 375 -6.35 18.37 -18.64
CA ALA A 375 -5.12 19.11 -18.36
C ALA A 375 -5.49 20.60 -18.26
N GLY A 376 -4.99 21.31 -17.25
CA GLY A 376 -5.31 22.72 -17.07
C GLY A 376 -4.95 23.52 -18.32
N GLU A 377 -5.92 24.23 -18.88
CA GLU A 377 -5.64 25.48 -19.57
C GLU A 377 -5.59 26.54 -18.46
N ASP A 378 -4.40 27.08 -18.24
CA ASP A 378 -4.17 28.26 -17.39
C ASP A 378 -4.90 29.50 -17.93
#